data_AF-A0A3D3J025-F1
#
_entry.id   AF-A0A3D3J025-F1
#
_cell.length_a   1.000
_cell.length_b   1.000
_cell.length_c   1.000
_cell.angle_alpha   90.00
_cell.angle_beta   90.00
_cell.angle_gamma   90.00
#
_symmetry.space_group_name_H-M   'P 1'
#
loop_
_entity.id
_entity.type
_entity.pdbx_description
1 polymer ?
#
loop_
_entity_poly.entity_id
_entity_poly.type
_entity_poly.pdbx_seq_one_letter_code
_entity_poly.pdbx_strand_id
1 'polypeptide(L)'
;MIYFELFKELDIRMYRTAKAMESSLNPCTRYILNGDFLIILGTNVSVRWNLKTRDVSIDNPFRHFDLEDETLYWFASSSAEGSIIRMVNNAFRQWYGIDPFDSFAHFEQSEADINRILSAYGLRIVWDMDKMAVFSNDDMITFETAVARIMEDDALKAAGMSIDEWLYDARYFRQTDQLERAIEQYERVIRYSNYNMRDYTESAFCLGESYYFLGDYDRAVQMYYHCNLDFIEDENDFYIHIGHALLDVRMKHYEKELRTYYRGCLDQSYAMNHMREIERAAAEVAGEFEAYEETCLIIGHKKYNEHLLALPGKSDDLNEILVVEADEQNRVEPAKNRYHGVRLIRPAYLKNTESISLNDSMSSALNLFMSGEYQKAYELYYKLSDSLDPESDYATWVNFQLGKLYLICNDARSSFDSLKRCRPGKFGVVYRQTDFFILYTHVKILCDDFESDERFRKLIRGKYDNYYARYDPEYIKLCKNTKVMNKFRRYEKECLNAARTEFEAYIQPEKVMRNRSRQETGLIAGISRYFNE
;
A
#
# COMPACT_ATOMS: atom_id res chain seq x y z
N MET A 1 -7.37 2.74 34.27
CA MET A 1 -6.60 3.12 33.08
C MET A 1 -6.85 2.06 32.02
N ILE A 2 -6.92 2.40 30.74
CA ILE A 2 -7.11 1.41 29.66
C ILE A 2 -5.89 1.44 28.76
N TYR A 3 -5.13 0.35 28.74
CA TYR A 3 -4.01 0.14 27.82
C TYR A 3 -4.49 -0.63 26.60
N PHE A 4 -4.31 -0.08 25.41
CA PHE A 4 -4.89 -0.66 24.20
C PHE A 4 -4.06 -0.47 22.94
N GLU A 5 -4.33 -1.31 21.95
CA GLU A 5 -3.74 -1.26 20.63
C GLU A 5 -4.82 -1.05 19.56
N LEU A 6 -4.53 -0.13 18.63
CA LEU A 6 -5.32 0.10 17.43
C LEU A 6 -4.50 -0.36 16.23
N PHE A 7 -5.14 -0.95 15.23
CA PHE A 7 -4.49 -1.19 13.95
C PHE A 7 -3.92 0.11 13.35
N LYS A 8 -3.13 -0.01 12.27
CA LYS A 8 -2.54 1.10 11.48
C LYS A 8 -3.54 2.17 10.98
N GLU A 9 -4.80 2.05 11.34
CA GLU A 9 -5.92 2.92 10.99
C GLU A 9 -5.90 4.25 11.75
N LEU A 10 -5.31 4.32 12.96
CA LEU A 10 -5.04 5.59 13.63
C LEU A 10 -3.66 6.11 13.22
N ASP A 11 -3.56 6.63 12.01
CA ASP A 11 -2.36 7.27 11.53
C ASP A 11 -2.27 8.71 12.08
N ILE A 12 -1.69 8.82 13.28
CA ILE A 12 -1.40 10.10 13.96
C ILE A 12 -0.13 10.72 13.35
N ARG A 13 -0.12 10.93 12.03
CA ARG A 13 0.92 11.73 11.37
C ARG A 13 0.63 13.22 11.59
N MET A 14 1.37 13.84 12.52
CA MET A 14 1.29 15.27 12.82
C MET A 14 1.98 16.10 11.71
N TYR A 15 1.24 16.53 10.70
CA TYR A 15 1.84 16.88 9.41
C TYR A 15 2.60 18.22 9.27
N ARG A 16 2.81 19.05 10.31
CA ARG A 16 3.58 20.31 10.11
C ARG A 16 4.50 20.76 11.25
N THR A 17 4.24 20.37 12.49
CA THR A 17 5.04 20.81 13.66
C THR A 17 6.05 19.75 14.13
N ALA A 18 6.00 18.55 13.55
CA ALA A 18 6.48 17.34 14.20
C ALA A 18 7.51 16.55 13.39
N LYS A 19 8.29 17.14 12.47
CA LYS A 19 9.40 16.41 11.85
C LYS A 19 10.38 15.81 12.90
N ALA A 20 10.45 16.42 14.09
CA ALA A 20 11.20 15.94 15.25
C ALA A 20 10.42 14.96 16.15
N MET A 21 9.09 14.97 16.13
CA MET A 21 8.26 13.98 16.84
C MET A 21 8.04 12.73 15.98
N GLU A 22 7.95 12.85 14.65
CA GLU A 22 7.76 11.75 13.69
C GLU A 22 8.97 10.80 13.65
N SER A 23 10.18 11.29 13.94
CA SER A 23 11.37 10.44 14.11
C SER A 23 11.42 9.72 15.46
N SER A 24 10.66 10.22 16.44
CA SER A 24 10.70 9.79 17.85
C SER A 24 9.48 8.92 18.22
N LEU A 25 8.38 9.14 17.51
CA LEU A 25 7.19 8.33 17.37
C LEU A 25 7.38 7.49 16.11
N ASN A 26 8.25 6.47 16.18
CA ASN A 26 8.06 5.31 15.30
C ASN A 26 6.57 4.90 15.43
N PRO A 27 5.91 4.39 14.37
CA PRO A 27 4.46 4.15 14.38
C PRO A 27 4.12 3.14 15.48
N CYS A 28 3.84 3.65 16.67
CA CYS A 28 3.47 2.88 17.82
C CYS A 28 1.96 2.80 17.77
N THR A 29 1.49 1.57 17.63
CA THR A 29 0.08 1.17 17.61
C THR A 29 -0.52 1.10 19.02
N ARG A 30 0.23 1.49 20.05
CA ARG A 30 -0.11 1.33 21.46
C ARG A 30 -0.45 2.66 22.12
N TYR A 31 -1.51 2.65 22.92
CA TYR A 31 -2.15 3.82 23.48
C TYR A 31 -2.57 3.56 24.93
N ILE A 32 -2.63 4.62 25.72
CA ILE A 32 -3.26 4.61 27.05
C ILE A 32 -4.38 5.62 27.07
N LEU A 33 -5.56 5.21 27.52
CA LEU A 33 -6.66 6.10 27.86
C LEU A 33 -6.77 6.20 29.39
N ASN A 34 -6.57 7.40 29.94
CA ASN A 34 -6.61 7.68 31.37
C ASN A 34 -7.44 8.94 31.63
N GLY A 35 -8.65 8.79 32.14
CA GLY A 35 -9.66 9.83 32.24
C GLY A 35 -10.01 10.42 30.88
N ASP A 36 -9.69 11.70 30.72
CA ASP A 36 -9.84 12.44 29.46
C ASP A 36 -8.51 12.60 28.71
N PHE A 37 -7.49 11.82 29.09
CA PHE A 37 -6.18 11.85 28.47
C PHE A 37 -5.98 10.66 27.54
N LEU A 38 -5.65 10.93 26.28
CA LEU A 38 -5.12 9.93 25.35
C LEU A 38 -3.60 10.07 25.30
N ILE A 39 -2.88 9.02 25.68
CA ILE A 39 -1.42 8.97 25.65
C ILE A 39 -0.99 8.04 24.51
N ILE A 40 -0.26 8.61 23.56
CA ILE A 40 0.33 7.89 22.44
C ILE A 40 1.73 7.49 22.87
N LEU A 41 1.95 6.20 23.03
CA LEU A 41 3.20 5.66 23.55
C LEU A 41 4.24 5.67 22.46
N GLY A 42 5.36 6.36 22.65
CA GLY A 42 6.46 6.35 21.70
C GLY A 42 7.74 5.79 22.31
N THR A 43 8.63 5.29 21.45
CA THR A 43 9.87 4.64 21.87
C THR A 43 10.79 5.62 22.61
N ASN A 44 10.92 6.85 22.09
CA ASN A 44 11.79 7.88 22.65
C ASN A 44 11.03 8.94 23.46
N VAL A 45 9.82 9.27 23.05
CA VAL A 45 8.93 10.24 23.72
C VAL A 45 7.50 9.77 23.56
N SER A 46 6.67 9.95 24.59
CA SER A 46 5.23 9.73 24.48
C SER A 46 4.52 11.08 24.39
N VAL A 47 3.34 11.12 23.79
CA VAL A 47 2.55 12.34 23.67
C VAL A 47 1.24 12.15 24.42
N ARG A 48 0.98 13.03 25.39
CA ARG A 48 -0.24 13.04 26.20
C ARG A 48 -1.16 14.16 25.74
N TRP A 49 -2.38 13.82 25.38
CA TRP A 49 -3.42 14.75 24.89
C TRP A 49 -4.57 14.84 25.87
N ASN A 50 -4.96 16.07 26.25
CA ASN A 50 -6.17 16.32 27.00
C ASN A 50 -7.35 16.55 26.04
N LEU A 51 -8.31 15.64 26.02
CA LEU A 51 -9.43 15.65 25.08
C LEU A 51 -10.46 16.76 25.39
N LYS A 52 -10.49 17.26 26.62
CA LYS A 52 -11.38 18.35 27.04
C LYS A 52 -10.79 19.72 26.75
N THR A 53 -9.51 19.93 27.05
CA THR A 53 -8.85 21.24 26.95
C THR A 53 -8.04 21.42 25.68
N ARG A 54 -7.81 20.35 24.91
CA ARG A 54 -6.95 20.26 23.71
C ARG A 54 -5.47 20.40 23.98
N ASP A 55 -5.08 20.47 25.25
CA ASP A 55 -3.68 20.62 25.62
C ASP A 55 -2.90 19.37 25.20
N VAL A 56 -1.76 19.62 24.57
CA VAL A 56 -0.79 18.58 24.19
C VAL A 56 0.45 18.77 25.02
N SER A 57 0.86 17.70 25.70
CA SER A 57 2.08 17.64 26.48
C SER A 57 2.96 16.49 26.00
N ILE A 58 4.27 16.68 26.09
CA ILE A 58 5.24 15.60 25.87
C ILE A 58 5.45 14.93 27.23
N ASP A 59 5.42 13.61 27.23
CA ASP A 59 5.57 12.78 28.41
C ASP A 59 6.80 11.88 28.28
N ASN A 60 7.07 11.10 29.33
CA ASN A 60 8.17 10.15 29.37
C ASN A 60 8.10 9.10 28.23
N PRO A 61 9.23 8.52 27.80
CA PRO A 61 9.24 7.40 26.87
C PRO A 61 8.39 6.21 27.36
N PHE A 62 7.92 5.36 26.42
CA PHE A 62 7.12 4.17 26.70
C PHE A 62 7.66 3.30 27.85
N ARG A 63 8.99 3.14 27.93
CA ARG A 63 9.66 2.31 28.96
C ARG A 63 9.45 2.78 30.41
N HIS A 64 8.88 3.96 30.63
CA HIS A 64 8.57 4.48 31.97
C HIS A 64 7.13 4.26 32.40
N PHE A 65 6.28 3.73 31.53
CA PHE A 65 4.95 3.28 31.92
C PHE A 65 5.07 1.86 32.46
N ASP A 66 4.73 1.69 33.74
CA ASP A 66 4.59 0.37 34.35
C ASP A 66 3.28 -0.24 33.84
N LEU A 67 3.41 -1.18 32.91
CA LEU A 67 2.30 -1.85 32.21
C LEU A 67 2.37 -3.37 32.37
N GLU A 68 3.22 -3.88 33.27
CA GLU A 68 3.44 -5.32 33.43
C GLU A 68 2.16 -6.04 33.87
N ASP A 69 1.36 -5.41 34.72
CA ASP A 69 0.10 -5.93 35.24
C ASP A 69 -1.13 -5.47 34.44
N GLU A 70 -0.94 -4.62 33.43
CA GLU A 70 -2.05 -4.04 32.67
C GLU A 70 -2.44 -4.94 31.49
N THR A 71 -3.73 -5.21 31.35
CA THR A 71 -4.23 -5.99 30.21
C THR A 71 -4.19 -5.13 28.95
N LEU A 72 -3.48 -5.60 27.93
CA LEU A 72 -3.51 -4.98 26.61
C LEU A 72 -4.82 -5.33 25.90
N TYR A 73 -5.70 -4.34 25.76
CA TYR A 73 -6.93 -4.48 24.99
C TYR A 73 -6.71 -4.20 23.52
N TRP A 74 -7.52 -4.83 22.67
CA TRP A 74 -7.50 -4.59 21.24
C TRP A 74 -8.81 -3.97 20.81
N PHE A 75 -8.74 -2.87 20.07
CA PHE A 75 -9.91 -2.17 19.54
C PHE A 75 -9.89 -2.19 18.00
N ALA A 76 -10.87 -2.86 17.39
CA ALA A 76 -11.14 -2.72 15.97
C ALA A 76 -11.69 -1.31 15.69
N SER A 77 -11.30 -0.65 14.59
CA SER A 77 -11.85 0.68 14.26
C SER A 77 -13.36 0.69 13.99
N SER A 78 -13.93 -0.48 13.66
CA SER A 78 -15.36 -0.70 13.52
C SER A 78 -16.09 -0.87 14.84
N SER A 79 -15.39 -1.15 15.95
CA SER A 79 -16.00 -1.33 17.25
C SER A 79 -16.51 0.00 17.81
N ALA A 80 -17.33 -0.06 18.86
CA ALA A 80 -17.81 1.14 19.53
C ALA A 80 -16.65 1.91 20.19
N GLU A 81 -15.72 1.21 20.85
CA GLU A 81 -14.50 1.76 21.43
C GLU A 81 -13.61 2.38 20.34
N GLY A 82 -13.31 1.62 19.27
CA GLY A 82 -12.50 2.11 18.16
C GLY A 82 -13.14 3.31 17.46
N SER A 83 -14.47 3.37 17.40
CA SER A 83 -15.22 4.52 16.89
C SER A 83 -15.04 5.77 17.76
N ILE A 84 -15.01 5.64 19.09
CA ILE A 84 -14.67 6.75 20.00
C ILE A 84 -13.24 7.25 19.70
N ILE A 85 -12.27 6.34 19.61
CA ILE A 85 -10.88 6.74 19.39
C ILE A 85 -10.67 7.35 17.99
N ARG A 86 -11.36 6.84 16.97
CA ARG A 86 -11.38 7.42 15.62
C ARG A 86 -11.93 8.84 15.64
N MET A 87 -13.02 9.08 16.38
CA MET A 87 -13.57 10.43 16.53
C MET A 87 -12.56 11.36 17.20
N VAL A 88 -11.92 10.92 18.28
CA VAL A 88 -10.87 11.67 18.98
C VAL A 88 -9.74 12.06 18.02
N ASN A 89 -9.26 11.13 17.19
CA ASN A 89 -8.21 11.40 16.22
C ASN A 89 -8.65 12.43 15.17
N ASN A 90 -9.85 12.28 14.62
CA ASN A 90 -10.38 13.19 13.61
C ASN A 90 -10.59 14.60 14.19
N ALA A 91 -11.12 14.70 15.41
CA ALA A 91 -11.27 15.96 16.15
C ALA A 91 -9.90 16.65 16.35
N PHE A 92 -8.90 15.90 16.77
CA PHE A 92 -7.54 16.40 16.92
C PHE A 92 -6.99 16.96 15.61
N ARG A 93 -7.08 16.19 14.52
CA ARG A 93 -6.58 16.64 13.19
C ARG A 93 -7.24 17.95 12.78
N GLN A 94 -8.56 18.05 12.97
CA GLN A 94 -9.33 19.26 12.69
C GLN A 94 -8.84 20.45 13.53
N TRP A 95 -8.67 20.30 14.84
CA TRP A 95 -8.22 21.39 15.73
C TRP A 95 -6.82 21.92 15.38
N TYR A 96 -5.94 21.06 14.87
CA TYR A 96 -4.57 21.40 14.53
C TYR A 96 -4.36 21.69 13.03
N GLY A 97 -5.44 21.79 12.24
CA GLY A 97 -5.37 22.06 10.81
C GLY A 97 -4.57 21.01 10.02
N ILE A 98 -4.56 19.78 10.52
CA ILE A 98 -4.03 18.61 9.83
C ILE A 98 -5.16 18.10 8.94
N ASP A 99 -4.88 17.90 7.66
CA ASP A 99 -5.89 17.46 6.68
C ASP A 99 -6.64 16.24 7.23
N PRO A 100 -7.94 16.34 7.57
CA PRO A 100 -8.69 15.22 8.11
C PRO A 100 -8.75 14.11 7.06
N PHE A 101 -8.83 12.85 7.49
CA PHE A 101 -8.97 11.72 6.54
C PHE A 101 -10.25 11.84 5.70
N ASP A 102 -11.23 12.55 6.24
CA ASP A 102 -12.57 12.74 5.71
C ASP A 102 -12.87 14.23 5.54
N SER A 103 -13.62 14.60 4.50
CA SER A 103 -14.11 15.98 4.36
C SER A 103 -14.93 16.42 5.59
N PHE A 104 -15.00 17.71 5.91
CA PHE A 104 -15.79 18.19 7.06
C PHE A 104 -17.24 17.68 7.07
N ALA A 105 -17.89 17.58 5.90
CA ALA A 105 -19.22 17.00 5.75
C ALA A 105 -19.27 15.50 6.08
N HIS A 106 -18.19 14.74 5.79
CA HIS A 106 -18.06 13.35 6.22
C HIS A 106 -17.78 13.24 7.72
N PHE A 107 -17.13 14.23 8.33
CA PHE A 107 -16.90 14.26 9.77
C PHE A 107 -18.22 14.47 10.55
N GLU A 108 -19.08 15.41 10.16
CA GLU A 108 -20.41 15.57 10.78
C GLU A 108 -21.29 14.32 10.60
N GLN A 109 -21.25 13.71 9.41
CA GLN A 109 -21.93 12.45 9.17
C GLN A 109 -21.35 11.32 10.04
N SER A 110 -20.04 11.30 10.26
CA SER A 110 -19.38 10.35 11.15
C SER A 110 -19.81 10.52 12.61
N GLU A 111 -20.11 11.74 13.07
CA GLU A 111 -20.64 11.97 14.42
C GLU A 111 -22.01 11.35 14.60
N ALA A 112 -22.91 11.55 13.64
CA ALA A 112 -24.24 10.94 13.67
C ALA A 112 -24.15 9.40 13.67
N ASP A 113 -23.28 8.84 12.83
CA ASP A 113 -23.07 7.39 12.75
C ASP A 113 -22.47 6.81 14.03
N ILE A 114 -21.48 7.48 14.61
CA ILE A 114 -20.85 7.07 15.85
C ILE A 114 -21.85 7.18 17.01
N ASN A 115 -22.61 8.27 17.10
CA ASN A 115 -23.64 8.41 18.12
C ASN A 115 -24.75 7.38 17.99
N ARG A 116 -25.07 6.92 16.76
CA ARG A 116 -25.97 5.79 16.56
C ARG A 116 -25.41 4.51 17.19
N ILE A 117 -24.13 4.21 16.98
CA ILE A 117 -23.46 3.05 17.61
C ILE A 117 -23.46 3.19 19.13
N LEU A 118 -23.02 4.35 19.64
CA LEU A 118 -22.90 4.62 21.07
C LEU A 118 -24.24 4.65 21.81
N SER A 119 -25.34 4.98 21.12
CA SER A 119 -26.68 4.96 21.71
C SER A 119 -27.09 3.58 22.24
N ALA A 120 -26.57 2.50 21.65
CA ALA A 120 -26.79 1.13 22.12
C ALA A 120 -26.21 0.89 23.52
N TYR A 121 -25.25 1.71 23.94
CA TYR A 121 -24.58 1.66 25.24
C TYR A 121 -25.08 2.76 26.20
N GLY A 122 -26.10 3.53 25.79
CA GLY A 122 -26.57 4.71 26.52
C GLY A 122 -25.57 5.86 26.51
N LEU A 123 -24.70 5.91 25.50
CA LEU A 123 -23.63 6.90 25.36
C LEU A 123 -23.92 7.86 24.20
N ARG A 124 -23.44 9.10 24.33
CA ARG A 124 -23.42 10.09 23.26
C ARG A 124 -22.14 10.92 23.33
N ILE A 125 -21.46 11.07 22.21
CA ILE A 125 -20.38 12.04 22.04
C ILE A 125 -20.97 13.33 21.50
N VAL A 126 -20.51 14.44 22.05
CA VAL A 126 -20.75 15.78 21.51
C VAL A 126 -19.38 16.38 21.20
N TRP A 127 -19.23 16.84 19.96
CA TRP A 127 -18.05 17.54 19.52
C TRP A 127 -18.41 18.94 19.03
N ASP A 128 -17.55 19.90 19.33
CA ASP A 128 -17.59 21.21 18.70
C ASP A 128 -16.17 21.73 18.41
N MET A 129 -16.12 22.93 17.81
CA MET A 129 -14.87 23.60 17.47
C MET A 129 -14.06 24.06 18.68
N ASP A 130 -14.54 23.90 19.93
CA ASP A 130 -13.86 24.25 21.21
C ASP A 130 -13.64 23.07 22.19
N LYS A 131 -14.38 21.97 22.11
CA LYS A 131 -14.29 20.83 23.04
C LYS A 131 -14.87 19.54 22.47
N MET A 132 -14.49 18.43 23.12
CA MET A 132 -15.12 17.13 22.91
C MET A 132 -15.51 16.55 24.27
N ALA A 133 -16.71 16.00 24.38
CA ALA A 133 -17.21 15.43 25.63
C ALA A 133 -18.06 14.18 25.35
N VAL A 134 -18.02 13.23 26.28
CA VAL A 134 -18.88 12.04 26.26
C VAL A 134 -19.92 12.16 27.37
N PHE A 135 -21.16 11.81 27.05
CA PHE A 135 -22.29 11.82 27.95
C PHE A 135 -22.86 10.41 28.11
N SER A 136 -23.29 10.09 29.32
CA SER A 136 -24.11 8.92 29.65
C SER A 136 -25.38 9.44 30.30
N ASN A 137 -26.55 9.26 29.67
CA ASN A 137 -27.84 9.72 30.23
C ASN A 137 -27.80 11.18 30.71
N ASP A 138 -27.26 12.08 29.88
CA ASP A 138 -27.05 13.52 30.13
C ASP A 138 -25.95 13.90 31.14
N ASP A 139 -25.38 12.94 31.88
CA ASP A 139 -24.22 13.18 32.72
C ASP A 139 -22.93 13.12 31.89
N MET A 140 -22.09 14.15 32.01
CA MET A 140 -20.78 14.17 31.38
C MET A 140 -19.85 13.20 32.11
N ILE A 141 -19.28 12.25 31.37
CA ILE A 141 -18.33 11.27 31.87
C ILE A 141 -16.96 11.45 31.18
N THR A 142 -15.95 10.73 31.65
CA THR A 142 -14.65 10.71 30.98
C THR A 142 -14.66 9.76 29.79
N PHE A 143 -13.74 9.94 28.85
CA PHE A 143 -13.54 9.00 27.75
C PHE A 143 -13.17 7.60 28.23
N GLU A 144 -12.32 7.50 29.25
CA GLU A 144 -11.98 6.22 29.89
C GLU A 144 -13.24 5.52 30.43
N THR A 145 -14.08 6.22 31.20
CA THR A 145 -15.32 5.64 31.74
C THR A 145 -16.28 5.21 30.63
N ALA A 146 -16.35 5.97 29.53
CA ALA A 146 -17.18 5.62 28.38
C ALA A 146 -16.72 4.31 27.73
N VAL A 147 -15.40 4.17 27.47
CA VAL A 147 -14.83 2.95 26.89
C VAL A 147 -14.96 1.77 27.85
N ALA A 148 -14.67 1.95 29.14
CA ALA A 148 -14.86 0.90 30.16
C ALA A 148 -16.30 0.39 30.19
N ARG A 149 -17.29 1.29 30.07
CA ARG A 149 -18.70 0.90 30.03
C ARG A 149 -19.08 0.10 28.79
N ILE A 150 -18.52 0.45 27.63
CA ILE A 150 -18.72 -0.35 26.41
C ILE A 150 -18.16 -1.75 26.62
N MET A 151 -16.96 -1.85 27.17
CA MET A 151 -16.30 -3.12 27.47
C MET A 151 -17.07 -3.94 28.50
N GLU A 152 -17.62 -3.31 29.55
CA GLU A 152 -18.46 -3.98 30.57
C GLU A 152 -19.78 -4.48 29.98
N ASP A 153 -20.48 -3.68 29.18
CA ASP A 153 -21.74 -4.09 28.55
C ASP A 153 -21.51 -5.20 27.52
N ASP A 154 -20.44 -5.10 26.71
CA ASP A 154 -20.03 -6.17 25.82
C ASP A 154 -19.63 -7.42 26.60
N ALA A 155 -18.94 -7.28 27.75
CA ALA A 155 -18.59 -8.38 28.64
C ALA A 155 -19.82 -9.02 29.31
N LEU A 156 -20.86 -8.24 29.62
CA LEU A 156 -22.12 -8.74 30.18
C LEU A 156 -22.97 -9.46 29.13
N LYS A 157 -23.04 -8.92 27.91
CA LYS A 157 -23.63 -9.62 26.75
C LYS A 157 -22.86 -10.90 26.45
N ALA A 158 -21.55 -10.85 26.64
CA ALA A 158 -20.67 -11.99 26.53
C ALA A 158 -20.85 -13.01 27.66
N ALA A 159 -21.13 -12.60 28.90
CA ALA A 159 -21.23 -13.48 30.06
C ALA A 159 -22.34 -14.55 29.96
N GLY A 160 -23.21 -14.47 28.95
CA GLY A 160 -24.15 -15.54 28.60
C GLY A 160 -23.54 -16.69 27.79
N MET A 161 -22.29 -16.57 27.32
CA MET A 161 -21.59 -17.55 26.49
C MET A 161 -20.09 -17.62 26.87
N SER A 162 -19.55 -18.82 26.95
CA SER A 162 -18.12 -19.08 27.12
C SER A 162 -17.32 -18.82 25.82
N ILE A 163 -16.00 -18.64 25.94
CA ILE A 163 -15.09 -18.56 24.77
C ILE A 163 -15.26 -19.79 23.86
N ASP A 164 -15.43 -20.97 24.45
CA ASP A 164 -15.67 -22.23 23.73
C ASP A 164 -16.95 -22.17 22.88
N GLU A 165 -18.02 -21.56 23.41
CA GLU A 165 -19.29 -21.39 22.68
C GLU A 165 -19.15 -20.40 21.52
N TRP A 166 -18.42 -19.28 21.68
CA TRP A 166 -18.15 -18.40 20.54
C TRP A 166 -17.28 -19.05 19.50
N LEU A 167 -16.25 -19.79 19.90
CA LEU A 167 -15.37 -20.47 18.97
C LEU A 167 -16.13 -21.57 18.21
N TYR A 168 -17.02 -22.28 18.90
CA TYR A 168 -17.96 -23.23 18.28
C TYR A 168 -18.84 -22.55 17.23
N ASP A 169 -19.51 -21.44 17.59
CA ASP A 169 -20.36 -20.69 16.67
C ASP A 169 -19.56 -20.11 15.50
N ALA A 170 -18.35 -19.58 15.76
CA ALA A 170 -17.46 -19.05 14.73
C ALA A 170 -17.11 -20.12 13.69
N ARG A 171 -16.68 -21.30 14.15
CA ARG A 171 -16.38 -22.46 13.30
C ARG A 171 -17.62 -22.91 12.51
N TYR A 172 -18.79 -22.94 13.16
CA TYR A 172 -20.05 -23.30 12.51
C TYR A 172 -20.44 -22.31 11.41
N PHE A 173 -20.34 -21.00 11.67
CA PHE A 173 -20.62 -19.98 10.66
C PHE A 173 -19.62 -20.04 9.50
N ARG A 174 -18.34 -20.27 9.80
CA ARG A 174 -17.31 -20.44 8.76
C ARG A 174 -17.61 -21.64 7.86
N GLN A 175 -17.90 -22.81 8.45
CA GLN A 175 -18.24 -24.03 7.72
C GLN A 175 -19.53 -23.92 6.88
N THR A 176 -20.44 -23.01 7.26
CA THR A 176 -21.69 -22.75 6.53
C THR A 176 -21.60 -21.53 5.61
N ASP A 177 -20.39 -21.04 5.31
CA ASP A 177 -20.10 -19.90 4.43
C ASP A 177 -20.79 -18.58 4.87
N GLN A 178 -21.04 -18.43 6.17
CA GLN A 178 -21.54 -17.20 6.78
C GLN A 178 -20.37 -16.38 7.34
N LEU A 179 -19.44 -15.99 6.46
CA LEU A 179 -18.15 -15.42 6.83
C LEU A 179 -18.25 -14.16 7.70
N GLU A 180 -19.21 -13.27 7.46
CA GLU A 180 -19.37 -12.05 8.26
C GLU A 180 -19.75 -12.36 9.71
N ARG A 181 -20.57 -13.40 9.92
CA ARG A 181 -20.95 -13.85 11.27
C ARG A 181 -19.80 -14.59 11.96
N ALA A 182 -19.04 -15.37 11.19
CA ALA A 182 -17.83 -16.03 11.69
C ALA A 182 -16.81 -15.00 12.18
N ILE A 183 -16.56 -13.95 11.38
CA ILE A 183 -15.71 -12.81 11.73
C ILE A 183 -16.15 -12.19 13.05
N GLU A 184 -17.44 -11.89 13.21
CA GLU A 184 -17.96 -11.30 14.45
C GLU A 184 -17.64 -12.17 15.68
N GLN A 185 -17.81 -13.49 15.57
CA GLN A 185 -17.53 -14.40 16.69
C GLN A 185 -16.03 -14.57 16.95
N TYR A 186 -15.20 -14.70 15.92
CA TYR A 186 -13.74 -14.77 16.09
C TYR A 186 -13.19 -13.47 16.70
N GLU A 187 -13.69 -12.30 16.31
CA GLU A 187 -13.30 -11.02 16.92
C GLU A 187 -13.67 -10.96 18.41
N ARG A 188 -14.80 -11.56 18.82
CA ARG A 188 -15.15 -11.70 20.24
C ARG A 188 -14.16 -12.60 20.97
N VAL A 189 -13.81 -13.76 20.40
CA VAL A 189 -12.81 -14.65 21.02
C VAL A 189 -11.49 -13.92 21.19
N ILE A 190 -10.97 -13.25 20.15
CA ILE A 190 -9.71 -12.50 20.21
C ILE A 190 -9.76 -11.38 21.26
N ARG A 191 -10.91 -10.70 21.39
CA ARG A 191 -11.08 -9.62 22.37
C ARG A 191 -10.97 -10.10 23.82
N TYR A 192 -11.45 -11.31 24.11
CA TYR A 192 -11.55 -11.83 25.47
C TYR A 192 -10.56 -12.95 25.81
N SER A 193 -9.75 -13.40 24.85
CA SER A 193 -8.69 -14.38 25.06
C SER A 193 -7.33 -13.71 25.24
N ASN A 194 -6.45 -14.35 26.02
CA ASN A 194 -5.08 -13.88 26.17
C ASN A 194 -4.26 -14.30 24.93
N TYR A 195 -3.38 -13.43 24.44
CA TYR A 195 -2.55 -13.69 23.26
C TYR A 195 -1.68 -14.96 23.39
N ASN A 196 -1.34 -15.39 24.61
CA ASN A 196 -0.60 -16.62 24.89
C ASN A 196 -1.49 -17.88 24.96
N MET A 197 -2.75 -17.81 24.54
CA MET A 197 -3.65 -18.96 24.50
C MET A 197 -3.79 -19.51 23.08
N ARG A 198 -3.98 -20.83 22.99
CA ARG A 198 -4.25 -21.53 21.73
C ARG A 198 -5.49 -20.96 21.03
N ASP A 199 -6.56 -20.69 21.77
CA ASP A 199 -7.83 -20.19 21.22
C ASP A 199 -7.68 -18.81 20.57
N TYR A 200 -6.80 -17.96 21.11
CA TYR A 200 -6.46 -16.67 20.50
C TYR A 200 -5.78 -16.88 19.14
N THR A 201 -4.75 -17.73 19.10
CA THR A 201 -4.00 -18.00 17.87
C THR A 201 -4.87 -18.66 16.80
N GLU A 202 -5.69 -19.63 17.19
CA GLU A 202 -6.65 -20.27 16.28
C GLU A 202 -7.64 -19.24 15.73
N SER A 203 -8.21 -18.40 16.61
CA SER A 203 -9.16 -17.38 16.18
C SER A 203 -8.52 -16.35 15.27
N ALA A 204 -7.29 -15.93 15.55
CA ALA A 204 -6.54 -15.02 14.68
C ALA A 204 -6.28 -15.64 13.31
N PHE A 205 -5.87 -16.91 13.25
CA PHE A 205 -5.65 -17.63 12.01
C PHE A 205 -6.94 -17.74 11.19
N CYS A 206 -8.03 -18.22 11.79
CA CYS A 206 -9.32 -18.37 11.11
C CYS A 206 -9.95 -17.03 10.72
N LEU A 207 -9.73 -15.98 11.51
CA LEU A 207 -10.13 -14.62 11.16
C LEU A 207 -9.34 -14.11 9.94
N GLY A 208 -8.04 -14.43 9.88
CA GLY A 208 -7.20 -14.17 8.71
C GLY A 208 -7.72 -14.85 7.44
N GLU A 209 -8.06 -16.13 7.50
CA GLU A 209 -8.67 -16.86 6.39
C GLU A 209 -10.02 -16.27 5.98
N SER A 210 -10.86 -15.89 6.95
CA SER A 210 -12.17 -15.29 6.68
C SER A 210 -12.02 -13.95 5.93
N TYR A 211 -11.07 -13.10 6.34
CA TYR A 211 -10.75 -11.87 5.63
C TYR A 211 -10.19 -12.14 4.23
N TYR A 212 -9.32 -13.14 4.08
CA TYR A 212 -8.80 -13.58 2.78
C TYR A 212 -9.94 -14.03 1.85
N PHE A 213 -10.93 -14.75 2.37
CA PHE A 213 -12.11 -15.18 1.60
C PHE A 213 -13.09 -14.04 1.27
N LEU A 214 -13.10 -12.95 2.02
CA LEU A 214 -13.80 -11.73 1.63
C LEU A 214 -12.99 -10.84 0.67
N GLY A 215 -11.73 -11.20 0.38
CA GLY A 215 -10.82 -10.43 -0.48
C GLY A 215 -10.17 -9.25 0.24
N ASP A 216 -10.27 -9.16 1.57
CA ASP A 216 -9.59 -8.18 2.40
C ASP A 216 -8.21 -8.70 2.82
N TYR A 217 -7.32 -8.80 1.85
CA TYR A 217 -6.00 -9.38 2.02
C TYR A 217 -5.11 -8.62 3.02
N ASP A 218 -5.29 -7.30 3.13
CA ASP A 218 -4.52 -6.48 4.06
C ASP A 218 -4.88 -6.82 5.52
N ARG A 219 -6.16 -7.06 5.81
CA ARG A 219 -6.60 -7.53 7.14
C ARG A 219 -6.23 -8.99 7.37
N ALA A 220 -6.28 -9.83 6.35
CA ALA A 220 -5.85 -11.22 6.45
C ALA A 220 -4.40 -11.34 6.92
N VAL A 221 -3.46 -10.65 6.25
CA VAL A 221 -2.04 -10.63 6.63
C VAL A 221 -1.84 -10.12 8.05
N GLN A 222 -2.58 -9.07 8.44
CA GLN A 222 -2.49 -8.54 9.80
C GLN A 222 -2.87 -9.60 10.82
N MET A 223 -3.97 -10.32 10.60
CA MET A 223 -4.40 -11.35 11.53
C MET A 223 -3.44 -12.52 11.62
N TYR A 224 -2.83 -12.95 10.50
CA TYR A 224 -1.78 -13.97 10.54
C TYR A 224 -0.57 -13.54 11.35
N TYR A 225 -0.23 -12.23 11.39
CA TYR A 225 0.85 -11.72 12.23
C TYR A 225 0.55 -11.76 13.74
N HIS A 226 -0.70 -11.97 14.13
CA HIS A 226 -1.10 -12.15 15.53
C HIS A 226 -1.02 -13.61 16.00
N CYS A 227 -0.80 -14.57 15.11
CA CYS A 227 -0.68 -15.97 15.49
C CYS A 227 0.60 -16.23 16.30
N ASN A 228 0.53 -17.06 17.34
CA ASN A 228 1.71 -17.59 17.98
C ASN A 228 2.11 -18.94 17.35
N LEU A 229 3.32 -19.02 16.79
CA LEU A 229 3.83 -20.24 16.13
C LEU A 229 3.84 -21.46 17.05
N ASP A 230 3.99 -21.28 18.38
CA ASP A 230 3.96 -22.39 19.35
C ASP A 230 2.63 -23.18 19.33
N PHE A 231 1.56 -22.58 18.79
CA PHE A 231 0.23 -23.16 18.70
C PHE A 231 -0.20 -23.49 17.27
N ILE A 232 0.67 -23.29 16.28
CA ILE A 232 0.42 -23.65 14.88
C ILE A 232 0.88 -25.09 14.64
N GLU A 233 -0.02 -25.94 14.13
CA GLU A 233 0.28 -27.37 13.91
C GLU A 233 1.18 -27.60 12.68
N ASP A 234 0.97 -26.83 11.61
CA ASP A 234 1.78 -26.85 10.39
C ASP A 234 2.27 -25.44 10.04
N GLU A 235 3.53 -25.16 10.39
CA GLU A 235 4.13 -23.85 10.12
C GLU A 235 4.24 -23.55 8.62
N ASN A 236 4.48 -24.56 7.78
CA ASN A 236 4.62 -24.34 6.34
C ASN A 236 3.29 -23.89 5.75
N ASP A 237 2.21 -24.57 6.12
CA ASP A 237 0.86 -24.19 5.71
C ASP A 237 0.53 -22.77 6.18
N PHE A 238 0.85 -22.43 7.44
CA PHE A 238 0.69 -21.08 7.96
C PHE A 238 1.44 -20.01 7.14
N TYR A 239 2.71 -20.26 6.80
CA TYR A 239 3.47 -19.34 5.96
C TYR A 239 2.94 -19.26 4.54
N ILE A 240 2.45 -20.37 3.98
CA ILE A 240 1.79 -20.40 2.68
C ILE A 240 0.59 -19.44 2.69
N HIS A 241 -0.27 -19.49 3.72
CA HIS A 241 -1.42 -18.57 3.86
C HIS A 241 -1.01 -17.09 3.83
N ILE A 242 0.03 -16.72 4.58
CA ILE A 242 0.59 -15.35 4.54
C ILE A 242 1.08 -15.02 3.13
N GLY A 243 1.78 -15.95 2.49
CA GLY A 243 2.27 -15.84 1.12
C GLY A 243 1.17 -15.55 0.11
N HIS A 244 0.08 -16.31 0.15
CA HIS A 244 -1.09 -16.10 -0.70
C HIS A 244 -1.69 -14.72 -0.49
N ALA A 245 -1.98 -14.34 0.76
CA ALA A 245 -2.55 -13.03 1.06
C ALA A 245 -1.64 -11.88 0.56
N LEU A 246 -0.31 -12.02 0.66
CA LEU A 246 0.64 -11.01 0.17
C LEU A 246 0.79 -10.97 -1.36
N LEU A 247 0.71 -12.12 -2.04
CA LEU A 247 0.84 -12.23 -3.48
C LEU A 247 -0.45 -11.82 -4.20
N ASP A 248 -1.61 -12.16 -3.65
CA ASP A 248 -2.90 -11.85 -4.25
C ASP A 248 -3.19 -10.34 -4.27
N VAL A 249 -2.67 -9.59 -3.29
CA VAL A 249 -2.62 -8.11 -3.35
C VAL A 249 -1.92 -7.60 -4.61
N ARG A 250 -0.97 -8.37 -5.16
CA ARG A 250 -0.11 -7.99 -6.29
C ARG A 250 -0.58 -8.58 -7.62
N MET A 251 -1.24 -9.73 -7.62
CA MET A 251 -1.55 -10.51 -8.84
C MET A 251 -2.98 -10.28 -9.36
N LYS A 252 -3.24 -9.09 -9.90
CA LYS A 252 -4.56 -8.69 -10.44
C LYS A 252 -5.08 -9.48 -11.66
N HIS A 253 -4.29 -10.40 -12.23
CA HIS A 253 -4.60 -11.06 -13.52
C HIS A 253 -4.91 -12.56 -13.43
N TYR A 254 -4.54 -13.24 -12.33
CA TYR A 254 -4.83 -14.67 -12.08
C TYR A 254 -5.78 -14.89 -10.88
N GLU A 255 -6.31 -13.79 -10.35
CA GLU A 255 -6.95 -13.73 -9.03
C GLU A 255 -8.18 -14.63 -8.91
N LYS A 256 -8.88 -14.96 -10.00
CA LYS A 256 -10.13 -15.73 -9.88
C LYS A 256 -9.85 -17.23 -9.86
N GLU A 257 -9.11 -17.74 -10.84
CA GLU A 257 -8.87 -19.17 -11.03
C GLU A 257 -7.96 -19.71 -9.92
N LEU A 258 -6.84 -19.04 -9.65
CA LEU A 258 -5.90 -19.42 -8.60
C LEU A 258 -6.57 -19.41 -7.21
N ARG A 259 -7.36 -18.36 -6.91
CA ARG A 259 -8.12 -18.26 -5.66
C ARG A 259 -9.20 -19.32 -5.55
N THR A 260 -9.91 -19.60 -6.63
CA THR A 260 -10.95 -20.64 -6.64
C THR A 260 -10.33 -22.01 -6.38
N TYR A 261 -9.20 -22.30 -7.02
CA TYR A 261 -8.44 -23.53 -6.80
C TYR A 261 -7.93 -23.63 -5.37
N TYR A 262 -7.25 -22.60 -4.87
CA TYR A 262 -6.72 -22.56 -3.51
C TYR A 262 -7.82 -22.67 -2.43
N ARG A 263 -8.96 -21.99 -2.60
CA ARG A 263 -10.13 -22.17 -1.71
C ARG A 263 -10.62 -23.61 -1.69
N GLY A 264 -10.61 -24.28 -2.85
CA GLY A 264 -10.92 -25.70 -2.95
C GLY A 264 -9.94 -26.61 -2.21
N CYS A 265 -8.67 -26.20 -2.11
CA CYS A 265 -7.67 -26.92 -1.33
C CYS A 265 -7.86 -26.72 0.18
N LEU A 266 -8.20 -25.49 0.60
CA LEU A 266 -8.33 -25.13 2.02
C LEU A 266 -9.65 -25.56 2.66
N ASP A 267 -10.78 -25.41 1.95
CA ASP A 267 -12.10 -25.68 2.49
C ASP A 267 -12.80 -26.78 1.69
N GLN A 268 -12.91 -27.96 2.30
CA GLN A 268 -13.57 -29.11 1.69
C GLN A 268 -15.05 -28.85 1.38
N SER A 269 -15.76 -28.05 2.20
CA SER A 269 -17.17 -27.73 1.97
C SER A 269 -17.31 -26.80 0.76
N TYR A 270 -16.44 -25.80 0.66
CA TYR A 270 -16.32 -24.97 -0.55
C TYR A 270 -16.00 -25.85 -1.76
N ALA A 271 -15.08 -26.80 -1.61
CA ALA A 271 -14.70 -27.72 -2.68
C ALA A 271 -15.87 -28.54 -3.22
N MET A 272 -16.71 -29.06 -2.33
CA MET A 272 -17.91 -29.82 -2.70
C MET A 272 -18.94 -28.93 -3.40
N ASN A 273 -19.13 -27.69 -2.94
CA ASN A 273 -20.10 -26.75 -3.51
C ASN A 273 -19.66 -26.16 -4.86
N HIS A 274 -18.35 -26.03 -5.08
CA HIS A 274 -17.75 -25.39 -6.26
C HIS A 274 -16.93 -26.35 -7.13
N MET A 275 -17.17 -27.66 -7.03
CA MET A 275 -16.35 -28.71 -7.64
C MET A 275 -16.02 -28.46 -9.12
N ARG A 276 -17.03 -28.07 -9.93
CA ARG A 276 -16.82 -27.79 -11.37
C ARG A 276 -15.93 -26.58 -11.63
N GLU A 277 -16.04 -25.54 -10.81
CA GLU A 277 -15.23 -24.32 -10.94
C GLU A 277 -13.78 -24.60 -10.53
N ILE A 278 -13.60 -25.42 -9.49
CA ILE A 278 -12.30 -25.87 -9.01
C ILE A 278 -11.63 -26.80 -10.02
N GLU A 279 -12.33 -27.77 -10.60
CA GLU A 279 -11.77 -28.65 -11.65
C GLU A 279 -11.28 -27.84 -12.86
N ARG A 280 -12.05 -26.82 -13.25
CA ARG A 280 -11.65 -25.91 -14.34
C ARG A 280 -10.42 -25.10 -13.95
N ALA A 281 -10.42 -24.50 -12.76
CA ALA A 281 -9.27 -23.75 -12.28
C ALA A 281 -8.03 -24.64 -12.18
N ALA A 282 -8.17 -25.84 -11.62
CA ALA A 282 -7.11 -26.85 -11.52
C ALA A 282 -6.48 -27.15 -12.88
N ALA A 283 -7.27 -27.31 -13.93
CA ALA A 283 -6.74 -27.55 -15.28
C ALA A 283 -5.90 -26.39 -15.83
N GLU A 284 -6.15 -25.16 -15.36
CA GLU A 284 -5.45 -23.95 -15.78
C GLU A 284 -4.22 -23.65 -14.91
N VAL A 285 -4.24 -23.96 -13.60
CA VAL A 285 -3.17 -23.61 -12.66
C VAL A 285 -2.35 -24.77 -12.09
N ALA A 286 -2.80 -26.03 -12.15
CA ALA A 286 -2.13 -27.14 -11.45
C ALA A 286 -0.68 -27.36 -11.88
N GLY A 287 -0.31 -27.05 -13.12
CA GLY A 287 1.06 -27.18 -13.62
C GLY A 287 2.04 -26.14 -13.05
N GLU A 288 1.54 -25.03 -12.53
CA GLU A 288 2.34 -23.94 -11.94
C GLU A 288 2.12 -23.80 -10.43
N PHE A 289 1.15 -24.53 -9.87
CA PHE A 289 0.70 -24.37 -8.49
C PHE A 289 1.77 -24.73 -7.46
N GLU A 290 2.54 -25.81 -7.67
CA GLU A 290 3.61 -26.21 -6.74
C GLU A 290 4.70 -25.13 -6.63
N ALA A 291 5.14 -24.58 -7.76
CA ALA A 291 6.11 -23.47 -7.78
C ALA A 291 5.52 -22.19 -7.17
N TYR A 292 4.22 -21.98 -7.32
CA TYR A 292 3.51 -20.87 -6.69
C TYR A 292 3.42 -21.03 -5.17
N GLU A 293 3.07 -22.21 -4.65
CA GLU A 293 3.05 -22.50 -3.21
C GLU A 293 4.45 -22.39 -2.58
N GLU A 294 5.49 -22.88 -3.25
CA GLU A 294 6.87 -22.68 -2.80
C GLU A 294 7.22 -21.18 -2.71
N THR A 295 6.76 -20.39 -3.68
CA THR A 295 6.92 -18.93 -3.65
C THR A 295 6.13 -18.29 -2.50
N CYS A 296 4.90 -18.74 -2.25
CA CYS A 296 4.08 -18.31 -1.11
C CYS A 296 4.79 -18.60 0.21
N LEU A 297 5.28 -19.82 0.40
CA LEU A 297 6.02 -20.26 1.58
C LEU A 297 7.22 -19.35 1.85
N ILE A 298 8.08 -19.12 0.85
CA ILE A 298 9.28 -18.29 0.98
C ILE A 298 8.91 -16.84 1.36
N ILE A 299 7.89 -16.28 0.71
CA ILE A 299 7.46 -14.90 0.96
C ILE A 299 6.83 -14.77 2.36
N GLY A 300 5.96 -15.71 2.72
CA GLY A 300 5.27 -15.74 4.01
C GLY A 300 6.25 -15.85 5.17
N HIS A 301 7.14 -16.83 5.11
CA HIS A 301 8.20 -17.04 6.12
C HIS A 301 9.05 -15.79 6.29
N LYS A 302 9.57 -15.23 5.18
CA LYS A 302 10.39 -14.01 5.23
C LYS A 302 9.63 -12.84 5.87
N LYS A 303 8.38 -12.63 5.48
CA LYS A 303 7.60 -11.46 5.89
C LYS A 303 7.12 -11.54 7.34
N TYR A 304 6.77 -12.73 7.79
CA TYR A 304 6.43 -12.97 9.18
C TYR A 304 7.63 -12.72 10.11
N ASN A 305 8.81 -13.23 9.76
CA ASN A 305 10.02 -13.00 10.56
C ASN A 305 10.47 -11.53 10.58
N GLU A 306 10.36 -10.83 9.44
CA GLU A 306 10.57 -9.38 9.41
C GLU A 306 9.61 -8.63 10.35
N HIS A 307 8.35 -9.09 10.46
CA HIS A 307 7.39 -8.52 11.39
C HIS A 307 7.78 -8.79 12.85
N LEU A 308 8.15 -10.02 13.20
CA LEU A 308 8.58 -10.38 14.55
C LEU A 308 9.79 -9.56 15.01
N LEU A 309 10.78 -9.36 14.14
CA LEU A 309 11.97 -8.55 14.44
C LEU A 309 11.66 -7.06 14.62
N ALA A 310 10.57 -6.57 14.02
CA ALA A 310 10.13 -5.19 14.17
C ALA A 310 9.39 -4.93 15.49
N LEU A 311 8.98 -5.97 16.23
CA LEU A 311 8.30 -5.83 17.51
C LEU A 311 9.31 -5.45 18.61
N PRO A 312 9.12 -4.32 19.32
CA PRO A 312 10.02 -3.91 20.39
C PRO A 312 9.95 -4.90 21.58
N GLY A 313 11.10 -5.46 21.96
CA GLY A 313 11.25 -6.29 23.18
C GLY A 313 11.48 -7.80 22.97
N LYS A 314 11.53 -8.31 21.73
CA LYS A 314 11.81 -9.73 21.44
C LYS A 314 13.24 -10.03 20.92
N SER A 315 14.15 -9.05 20.92
CA SER A 315 15.47 -9.21 20.25
C SER A 315 16.47 -10.12 20.95
N ASP A 316 16.26 -10.47 22.22
CA ASP A 316 17.34 -11.05 23.03
C ASP A 316 17.40 -12.60 22.97
N ASP A 317 16.32 -13.28 22.58
CA ASP A 317 16.26 -14.77 22.57
C ASP A 317 16.25 -15.42 21.16
N LEU A 318 16.12 -14.65 20.07
CA LEU A 318 15.95 -15.21 18.71
C LEU A 318 17.25 -15.37 17.90
N ASN A 319 18.41 -15.08 18.48
CA ASN A 319 19.70 -15.16 17.77
C ASN A 319 20.27 -16.58 17.59
N GLU A 320 19.59 -17.64 18.03
CA GLU A 320 20.14 -19.01 17.96
C GLU A 320 19.53 -19.94 16.89
N ILE A 321 18.55 -19.51 16.07
CA ILE A 321 17.93 -20.41 15.08
C ILE A 321 18.22 -19.98 13.64
N LEU A 322 19.22 -20.64 13.07
CA LEU A 322 19.45 -20.90 11.64
C LEU A 322 19.74 -19.69 10.72
N VAL A 323 20.99 -19.26 10.77
CA VAL A 323 21.71 -18.72 9.60
C VAL A 323 21.96 -19.87 8.63
N VAL A 324 21.12 -20.02 7.61
CA VAL A 324 21.56 -20.60 6.33
C VAL A 324 22.17 -19.45 5.56
N GLU A 325 23.51 -19.46 5.47
CA GLU A 325 24.33 -18.45 4.82
C GLU A 325 23.87 -18.23 3.36
N ALA A 326 23.13 -17.16 3.12
CA ALA A 326 22.96 -16.54 1.82
C ALA A 326 23.60 -15.15 1.88
N ASP A 327 24.90 -15.12 1.59
CA ASP A 327 25.76 -14.00 1.23
C ASP A 327 25.15 -12.58 1.44
N GLU A 328 25.32 -12.05 2.66
CA GLU A 328 24.73 -10.79 3.15
C GLU A 328 25.45 -9.50 2.69
N GLN A 329 26.29 -9.54 1.66
CA GLN A 329 27.08 -8.35 1.28
C GLN A 329 26.36 -7.30 0.40
N ASN A 330 25.05 -7.42 0.13
CA ASN A 330 24.35 -6.46 -0.75
C ASN A 330 22.91 -6.08 -0.32
N ARG A 331 22.64 -5.89 0.98
CA ARG A 331 21.37 -5.26 1.43
C ARG A 331 21.52 -3.74 1.53
N VAL A 332 21.10 -3.05 0.48
CA VAL A 332 20.83 -1.60 0.51
C VAL A 332 19.39 -1.40 0.95
N GLU A 333 19.18 -0.80 2.13
CA GLU A 333 17.85 -0.36 2.57
C GLU A 333 17.27 0.70 1.59
N PRO A 334 15.96 0.64 1.26
CA PRO A 334 15.34 1.67 0.44
C PRO A 334 15.22 2.97 1.24
N ALA A 335 16.16 3.89 1.01
CA ALA A 335 16.16 5.23 1.60
C ALA A 335 14.90 6.00 1.17
N LYS A 336 14.06 6.37 2.15
CA LYS A 336 12.76 7.06 2.01
C LYS A 336 12.77 8.44 1.32
N ASN A 337 13.91 8.95 0.85
CA ASN A 337 14.07 10.33 0.34
C ASN A 337 14.51 10.44 -1.14
N ARG A 338 14.39 9.39 -1.97
CA ARG A 338 14.95 9.41 -3.35
C ARG A 338 14.20 10.27 -4.38
N TYR A 339 13.04 10.87 -4.08
CA TYR A 339 12.10 11.29 -5.14
C TYR A 339 11.97 12.80 -5.38
N HIS A 340 12.31 13.65 -4.42
CA HIS A 340 12.20 15.10 -4.59
C HIS A 340 13.57 15.71 -4.91
N GLY A 341 13.78 16.05 -6.19
CA GLY A 341 14.91 16.87 -6.62
C GLY A 341 16.10 16.13 -7.22
N VAL A 342 15.94 14.88 -7.70
CA VAL A 342 17.00 14.22 -8.48
C VAL A 342 17.19 14.99 -9.79
N ARG A 343 18.22 15.83 -9.82
CA ARG A 343 18.73 16.45 -11.04
C ARG A 343 19.84 15.55 -11.57
N LEU A 344 19.66 15.04 -12.78
CA LEU A 344 20.68 14.23 -13.44
C LEU A 344 21.97 15.06 -13.60
N ILE A 345 23.10 14.48 -13.20
CA ILE A 345 24.41 15.14 -13.36
C ILE A 345 24.68 15.36 -14.86
N ARG A 346 25.16 16.55 -15.23
CA ARG A 346 25.46 16.87 -16.62
C ARG A 346 26.60 16.00 -17.16
N PRO A 347 26.57 15.62 -18.46
CA PRO A 347 27.56 14.74 -19.08
C PRO A 347 29.03 15.10 -18.85
N ALA A 348 29.34 16.39 -18.73
CA ALA A 348 30.70 16.91 -18.53
C ALA A 348 31.39 16.43 -17.23
N TYR A 349 30.67 15.78 -16.32
CA TYR A 349 31.18 15.36 -15.01
C TYR A 349 31.29 13.83 -14.84
N LEU A 350 31.06 13.04 -15.89
CA LEU A 350 31.13 11.57 -15.81
C LEU A 350 32.58 11.09 -15.88
N LYS A 351 33.04 10.37 -14.85
CA LYS A 351 34.37 9.72 -14.84
C LYS A 351 34.37 8.48 -15.72
N ASN A 352 35.45 8.25 -16.48
CA ASN A 352 35.67 7.00 -17.21
C ASN A 352 35.83 5.83 -16.22
N THR A 353 35.07 4.76 -16.44
CA THR A 353 35.09 3.52 -15.66
C THR A 353 35.61 2.38 -16.53
N GLU A 354 36.16 1.33 -15.91
CA GLU A 354 36.79 0.18 -16.54
C GLU A 354 35.85 -0.59 -17.50
N SER A 355 36.44 -1.33 -18.44
CA SER A 355 35.74 -2.00 -19.55
C SER A 355 34.92 -3.21 -19.08
N ILE A 356 33.63 -2.99 -18.80
CA ILE A 356 32.62 -4.03 -18.58
C ILE A 356 32.05 -4.46 -19.95
N SER A 357 31.61 -5.72 -20.09
CA SER A 357 30.96 -6.17 -21.33
C SER A 357 29.67 -5.37 -21.62
N LEU A 358 29.28 -5.26 -22.89
CA LEU A 358 28.08 -4.50 -23.29
C LEU A 358 26.81 -5.06 -22.64
N ASN A 359 26.65 -6.38 -22.63
CA ASN A 359 25.47 -7.04 -22.07
C ASN A 359 25.38 -6.86 -20.55
N ASP A 360 26.52 -6.94 -19.85
CA ASP A 360 26.55 -6.73 -18.40
C ASP A 360 26.25 -5.28 -18.05
N SER A 361 26.76 -4.33 -18.85
CA SER A 361 26.48 -2.90 -18.68
C SER A 361 25.00 -2.59 -18.89
N MET A 362 24.37 -3.17 -19.92
CA MET A 362 22.94 -3.01 -20.17
C MET A 362 22.08 -3.63 -19.07
N SER A 363 22.42 -4.84 -18.63
CA SER A 363 21.71 -5.55 -17.56
C SER A 363 21.83 -4.81 -16.24
N SER A 364 23.03 -4.32 -15.92
CA SER A 364 23.29 -3.49 -14.74
C SER A 364 22.51 -2.18 -14.78
N ALA A 365 22.51 -1.48 -15.92
CA ALA A 365 21.74 -0.25 -16.09
C ALA A 365 20.24 -0.48 -15.93
N LEU A 366 19.71 -1.58 -16.47
CA LEU A 366 18.31 -1.96 -16.31
C LEU A 366 17.97 -2.31 -14.86
N ASN A 367 18.80 -3.08 -14.18
CA ASN A 367 18.60 -3.41 -12.77
C ASN A 367 18.60 -2.15 -11.88
N LEU A 368 19.52 -1.22 -12.15
CA LEU A 368 19.56 0.08 -11.46
C LEU A 368 18.33 0.94 -11.76
N PHE A 369 17.83 0.92 -13.00
CA PHE A 369 16.60 1.61 -13.36
C PHE A 369 15.40 1.01 -12.60
N MET A 370 15.27 -0.31 -12.58
CA MET A 370 14.18 -1.04 -11.94
C MET A 370 14.20 -0.95 -10.41
N SER A 371 15.38 -0.76 -9.80
CA SER A 371 15.54 -0.55 -8.35
C SER A 371 15.39 0.91 -7.91
N GLY A 372 15.14 1.84 -8.84
CA GLY A 372 15.01 3.26 -8.57
C GLY A 372 16.33 4.00 -8.34
N GLU A 373 17.48 3.41 -8.70
CA GLU A 373 18.80 4.06 -8.71
C GLU A 373 19.01 4.87 -10.00
N TYR A 374 18.07 5.79 -10.28
CA TYR A 374 17.97 6.50 -11.55
C TYR A 374 19.25 7.23 -11.96
N GLN A 375 19.98 7.83 -11.00
CA GLN A 375 21.24 8.51 -11.30
C GLN A 375 22.29 7.53 -11.84
N LYS A 376 22.51 6.39 -11.17
CA LYS A 376 23.50 5.40 -11.63
C LYS A 376 23.06 4.75 -12.95
N ALA A 377 21.77 4.47 -13.11
CA ALA A 377 21.21 3.97 -14.36
C ALA A 377 21.46 4.96 -15.51
N TYR A 378 21.21 6.25 -15.29
CA TYR A 378 21.48 7.32 -16.24
C TYR A 378 22.95 7.38 -16.64
N GLU A 379 23.89 7.33 -15.69
CA GLU A 379 25.32 7.38 -15.98
C GLU A 379 25.77 6.23 -16.89
N LEU A 380 25.26 5.02 -16.65
CA LEU A 380 25.55 3.87 -17.50
C LEU A 380 24.88 3.99 -18.86
N TYR A 381 23.60 4.32 -18.94
CA TYR A 381 22.91 4.48 -20.22
C TYR A 381 23.52 5.61 -21.06
N TYR A 382 23.94 6.71 -20.44
CA TYR A 382 24.57 7.81 -21.15
C TYR A 382 25.91 7.35 -21.77
N LYS A 383 26.77 6.70 -20.97
CA LYS A 383 28.04 6.12 -21.46
C LYS A 383 27.83 5.09 -22.58
N LEU A 384 26.80 4.24 -22.45
CA LEU A 384 26.42 3.28 -23.48
C LEU A 384 25.94 3.98 -24.76
N SER A 385 25.16 5.07 -24.64
CA SER A 385 24.69 5.81 -25.82
C SER A 385 25.82 6.46 -26.59
N ASP A 386 26.90 6.88 -25.92
CA ASP A 386 28.05 7.52 -26.56
C ASP A 386 29.03 6.50 -27.19
N SER A 387 29.03 5.25 -26.71
CA SER A 387 29.94 4.19 -27.19
C SER A 387 29.35 3.27 -28.26
N LEU A 388 28.01 3.21 -28.36
CA LEU A 388 27.31 2.37 -29.32
C LEU A 388 27.24 3.03 -30.70
N ASP A 389 27.29 2.19 -31.75
CA ASP A 389 26.95 2.61 -33.11
C ASP A 389 25.50 3.13 -33.13
N PRO A 390 25.24 4.40 -33.55
CA PRO A 390 23.91 4.97 -33.65
C PRO A 390 22.94 4.17 -34.52
N GLU A 391 23.44 3.32 -35.42
CA GLU A 391 22.65 2.43 -36.27
C GLU A 391 22.22 1.12 -35.59
N SER A 392 22.78 0.82 -34.42
CA SER A 392 22.53 -0.43 -33.71
C SER A 392 21.18 -0.47 -33.00
N ASP A 393 20.63 -1.68 -32.87
CA ASP A 393 19.40 -1.92 -32.12
C ASP A 393 19.60 -1.59 -30.62
N TYR A 394 20.81 -1.81 -30.11
CA TYR A 394 21.22 -1.44 -28.76
C TYR A 394 21.20 0.07 -28.54
N ALA A 395 21.70 0.88 -29.48
CA ALA A 395 21.63 2.35 -29.38
C ALA A 395 20.18 2.85 -29.32
N THR A 396 19.28 2.25 -30.12
CA THR A 396 17.85 2.57 -30.07
C THR A 396 17.25 2.25 -28.71
N TRP A 397 17.58 1.09 -28.14
CA TRP A 397 17.11 0.67 -26.82
C TRP A 397 17.64 1.58 -25.70
N VAL A 398 18.93 1.89 -25.69
CA VAL A 398 19.56 2.75 -24.68
C VAL A 398 18.95 4.16 -24.72
N ASN A 399 18.79 4.73 -25.91
CA ASN A 399 18.17 6.05 -26.07
C ASN A 399 16.70 6.05 -25.62
N PHE A 400 15.98 4.94 -25.78
CA PHE A 400 14.62 4.81 -25.26
C PHE A 400 14.60 4.81 -23.72
N GLN A 401 15.53 4.13 -23.05
CA GLN A 401 15.64 4.17 -21.59
C GLN A 401 16.07 5.55 -21.08
N LEU A 402 17.00 6.23 -21.77
CA LEU A 402 17.33 7.63 -21.48
C LEU A 402 16.12 8.55 -21.62
N GLY A 403 15.32 8.36 -22.67
CA GLY A 403 14.06 9.07 -22.86
C GLY A 403 13.12 8.93 -21.65
N LYS A 404 12.95 7.71 -21.13
CA LYS A 404 12.16 7.47 -19.90
C LYS A 404 12.79 8.15 -18.68
N LEU A 405 14.09 8.00 -18.46
CA LEU A 405 14.80 8.58 -17.33
C LEU A 405 14.68 10.10 -17.28
N TYR A 406 14.88 10.77 -18.41
CA TYR A 406 14.71 12.21 -18.51
C TYR A 406 13.26 12.63 -18.21
N LEU A 407 12.27 11.89 -18.73
CA LEU A 407 10.88 12.17 -18.43
C LEU A 407 10.56 11.99 -16.93
N ILE A 408 11.06 10.93 -16.30
CA ILE A 408 10.94 10.68 -14.84
C ILE A 408 11.53 11.85 -14.04
N CYS A 409 12.60 12.46 -14.53
CA CYS A 409 13.26 13.62 -13.93
C CYS A 409 12.65 14.96 -14.36
N ASN A 410 11.48 14.97 -15.02
CA ASN A 410 10.81 16.17 -15.55
C ASN A 410 11.66 16.99 -16.55
N ASP A 411 12.59 16.35 -17.27
CA ASP A 411 13.35 16.97 -18.36
C ASP A 411 12.80 16.50 -19.73
N ALA A 412 11.65 17.07 -20.11
CA ALA A 412 10.98 16.72 -21.36
C ALA A 412 11.87 16.99 -22.58
N ARG A 413 12.73 18.01 -22.55
CA ARG A 413 13.55 18.37 -23.71
C ARG A 413 14.65 17.34 -23.95
N SER A 414 15.39 16.97 -22.91
CA SER A 414 16.40 15.91 -23.04
C SER A 414 15.77 14.56 -23.36
N SER A 415 14.57 14.29 -22.81
CA SER A 415 13.77 13.11 -23.18
C SER A 415 13.48 13.09 -24.68
N PHE A 416 13.03 14.22 -25.23
CA PHE A 416 12.71 14.35 -26.66
C PHE A 416 13.94 14.13 -27.54
N ASP A 417 15.07 14.73 -27.17
CA ASP A 417 16.31 14.63 -27.92
C ASP A 417 16.88 13.20 -27.90
N SER A 418 16.74 12.47 -26.79
CA SER A 418 17.06 11.03 -26.75
C SER A 418 16.12 10.21 -27.62
N LEU A 419 14.80 10.43 -27.53
CA LEU A 419 13.82 9.66 -28.31
C LEU A 419 13.94 9.91 -29.82
N LYS A 420 14.39 11.10 -30.25
CA LYS A 420 14.72 11.37 -31.66
C LYS A 420 15.86 10.52 -32.21
N ARG A 421 16.75 10.03 -31.35
CA ARG A 421 17.86 9.15 -31.74
C ARG A 421 17.42 7.69 -31.88
N CYS A 422 16.24 7.32 -31.38
CA CYS A 422 15.68 5.98 -31.56
C CYS A 422 15.28 5.73 -33.02
N ARG A 423 15.50 4.51 -33.51
CA ARG A 423 15.00 4.06 -34.81
C ARG A 423 13.77 3.17 -34.64
N PRO A 424 12.56 3.65 -34.97
CA PRO A 424 11.33 2.89 -34.69
C PRO A 424 11.29 1.50 -35.32
N GLY A 425 11.91 1.33 -36.49
CA GLY A 425 11.99 0.04 -37.20
C GLY A 425 12.99 -0.96 -36.58
N LYS A 426 13.73 -0.56 -35.55
CA LYS A 426 14.72 -1.39 -34.84
C LYS A 426 14.27 -1.81 -33.44
N PHE A 427 13.06 -1.44 -33.01
CA PHE A 427 12.49 -2.00 -31.79
C PHE A 427 12.21 -3.50 -32.01
N GLY A 428 13.05 -4.34 -31.42
CA GLY A 428 12.90 -5.81 -31.43
C GLY A 428 11.85 -6.31 -30.42
N VAL A 429 11.85 -7.63 -30.18
CA VAL A 429 10.86 -8.36 -29.36
C VAL A 429 10.65 -7.77 -27.95
N VAL A 430 11.66 -7.12 -27.38
CA VAL A 430 11.66 -6.66 -25.98
C VAL A 430 10.77 -5.44 -25.74
N TYR A 431 10.55 -4.57 -26.73
CA TYR A 431 9.70 -3.39 -26.57
C TYR A 431 8.74 -3.23 -27.73
N ARG A 432 7.48 -3.02 -27.41
CA ARG A 432 6.47 -2.75 -28.43
C ARG A 432 6.75 -1.37 -29.01
N GLN A 433 6.81 -1.30 -30.33
CA GLN A 433 6.94 -0.06 -31.08
C GLN A 433 5.88 0.99 -30.67
N THR A 434 4.70 0.53 -30.25
CA THR A 434 3.62 1.35 -29.70
C THR A 434 4.04 2.14 -28.45
N ASP A 435 4.86 1.54 -27.58
CA ASP A 435 5.26 2.16 -26.32
C ASP A 435 6.23 3.33 -26.56
N PHE A 436 7.11 3.19 -27.55
CA PHE A 436 7.95 4.29 -28.06
C PHE A 436 7.10 5.43 -28.58
N PHE A 437 6.14 5.13 -29.45
CA PHE A 437 5.30 6.13 -30.11
C PHE A 437 4.43 6.93 -29.13
N ILE A 438 3.87 6.27 -28.12
CA ILE A 438 3.13 6.94 -27.04
C ILE A 438 4.07 7.88 -26.27
N LEU A 439 5.25 7.39 -25.87
CA LEU A 439 6.20 8.17 -25.09
C LEU A 439 6.71 9.38 -25.89
N TYR A 440 7.08 9.18 -27.15
CA TYR A 440 7.52 10.23 -28.07
C TYR A 440 6.48 11.32 -28.24
N THR A 441 5.23 10.94 -28.51
CA THR A 441 4.12 11.89 -28.68
C THR A 441 3.85 12.66 -27.41
N HIS A 442 3.85 11.99 -26.25
CA HIS A 442 3.68 12.66 -24.98
C HIS A 442 4.78 13.69 -24.70
N VAL A 443 6.03 13.28 -24.85
CA VAL A 443 7.19 14.16 -24.62
C VAL A 443 7.20 15.34 -25.59
N LYS A 444 6.75 15.15 -26.83
CA LYS A 444 6.54 16.22 -27.80
C LYS A 444 5.48 17.21 -27.31
N ILE A 445 4.32 16.73 -26.86
CA ILE A 445 3.27 17.57 -26.27
C ILE A 445 3.82 18.36 -25.07
N LEU A 446 4.62 17.73 -24.19
CA LEU A 446 5.26 18.41 -23.07
C LEU A 446 6.27 19.49 -23.49
N CYS A 447 6.93 19.32 -24.63
CA CYS A 447 7.84 20.31 -25.17
C CYS A 447 7.11 21.49 -25.84
N ASP A 448 5.93 21.22 -26.43
CA ASP A 448 5.13 22.20 -27.16
C ASP A 448 4.16 22.98 -26.23
N ASP A 449 3.76 22.40 -25.09
CA ASP A 449 2.74 22.95 -24.17
C ASP A 449 3.21 22.89 -22.70
N PHE A 450 3.37 24.05 -22.06
CA PHE A 450 4.00 24.16 -20.73
C PHE A 450 3.06 23.77 -19.56
N GLU A 451 1.76 23.63 -19.83
CA GLU A 451 0.70 23.45 -18.81
C GLU A 451 0.00 22.08 -18.86
N SER A 452 0.69 21.03 -19.30
CA SER A 452 0.08 19.70 -19.19
C SER A 452 -0.20 19.35 -17.72
N ASP A 453 -1.45 18.97 -17.46
CA ASP A 453 -1.98 18.58 -16.15
C ASP A 453 -1.01 17.64 -15.41
N GLU A 454 -0.57 18.07 -14.23
CA GLU A 454 0.39 17.36 -13.38
C GLU A 454 -0.05 15.91 -13.10
N ARG A 455 -1.38 15.67 -13.02
CA ARG A 455 -1.96 14.34 -12.82
C ARG A 455 -1.66 13.41 -13.99
N PHE A 456 -1.70 13.92 -15.22
CA PHE A 456 -1.35 13.13 -16.41
C PHE A 456 0.13 12.84 -16.46
N ARG A 457 1.00 13.78 -16.06
CA ARG A 457 2.44 13.54 -15.96
C ARG A 457 2.73 12.40 -14.97
N LYS A 458 2.07 12.40 -13.80
CA LYS A 458 2.18 11.31 -12.80
C LYS A 458 1.71 9.97 -13.35
N LEU A 459 0.57 9.94 -14.05
CA LEU A 459 0.06 8.71 -14.68
C LEU A 459 1.00 8.16 -15.74
N ILE A 460 1.58 9.02 -16.58
CA ILE A 460 2.51 8.61 -17.62
C ILE A 460 3.83 8.15 -17.01
N ARG A 461 4.32 8.86 -16.00
CA ARG A 461 5.48 8.43 -15.22
C ARG A 461 5.27 7.03 -14.65
N GLY A 462 4.16 6.77 -13.95
CA GLY A 462 3.89 5.44 -13.42
C GLY A 462 3.69 4.36 -14.48
N LYS A 463 3.24 4.71 -15.69
CA LYS A 463 3.21 3.74 -16.80
C LYS A 463 4.61 3.27 -17.23
N TYR A 464 5.63 4.12 -17.13
CA TYR A 464 6.99 3.84 -17.62
C TYR A 464 8.02 3.57 -16.51
N ASP A 465 7.64 3.80 -15.26
CA ASP A 465 8.47 3.66 -14.06
C ASP A 465 7.76 2.74 -13.07
N ASN A 466 8.06 1.43 -13.18
CA ASN A 466 7.44 0.39 -12.34
C ASN A 466 7.70 0.60 -10.85
N TYR A 467 8.85 1.20 -10.51
CA TYR A 467 9.18 1.53 -9.13
C TYR A 467 8.31 2.69 -8.63
N TYR A 468 8.19 3.78 -9.39
CA TYR A 468 7.28 4.88 -9.06
C TYR A 468 5.82 4.42 -8.95
N ALA A 469 5.34 3.60 -9.89
CA ALA A 469 3.98 3.07 -9.88
C ALA A 469 3.62 2.29 -8.62
N ARG A 470 4.63 1.67 -7.99
CA ARG A 470 4.47 0.83 -6.81
C ARG A 470 4.44 1.62 -5.51
N TYR A 471 5.19 2.71 -5.44
CA TYR A 471 5.47 3.40 -4.17
C TYR A 471 4.89 4.81 -4.08
N ASP A 472 4.44 5.42 -5.19
CA ASP A 472 3.84 6.75 -5.16
C ASP A 472 2.33 6.68 -4.78
N PRO A 473 1.92 7.19 -3.61
CA PRO A 473 0.53 7.11 -3.14
C PRO A 473 -0.45 7.88 -4.03
N GLU A 474 0.02 8.97 -4.65
CA GLU A 474 -0.81 9.82 -5.48
C GLU A 474 -1.10 9.16 -6.82
N TYR A 475 -0.11 8.51 -7.43
CA TYR A 475 -0.30 7.67 -8.61
C TYR A 475 -1.32 6.55 -8.34
N ILE A 476 -1.23 5.87 -7.18
CA ILE A 476 -2.19 4.84 -6.79
C ILE A 476 -3.60 5.42 -6.65
N LYS A 477 -3.73 6.61 -6.03
CA LYS A 477 -5.01 7.34 -5.90
C LYS A 477 -5.58 7.73 -7.27
N LEU A 478 -4.75 8.21 -8.19
CA LEU A 478 -5.15 8.55 -9.56
C LEU A 478 -5.62 7.31 -10.33
N CYS A 479 -4.94 6.18 -10.19
CA CYS A 479 -5.33 4.91 -10.81
C CYS A 479 -6.68 4.38 -10.32
N LYS A 480 -7.05 4.64 -9.05
CA LYS A 480 -8.37 4.26 -8.50
C LYS A 480 -9.50 5.20 -8.98
N ASN A 481 -9.18 6.39 -9.48
CA ASN A 481 -10.19 7.34 -9.95
C ASN A 481 -10.63 7.01 -11.39
N THR A 482 -11.81 6.41 -11.54
CA THR A 482 -12.35 5.98 -12.84
C THR A 482 -12.51 7.14 -13.83
N LYS A 483 -12.89 8.34 -13.37
CA LYS A 483 -13.05 9.51 -14.25
C LYS A 483 -11.69 9.94 -14.81
N VAL A 484 -10.68 10.03 -13.96
CA VAL A 484 -9.30 10.37 -14.37
C VAL A 484 -8.76 9.31 -15.32
N MET A 485 -8.90 8.02 -15.01
CA MET A 485 -8.41 6.94 -15.87
C MET A 485 -9.12 6.87 -17.23
N ASN A 486 -10.41 7.19 -17.30
CA ASN A 486 -11.12 7.29 -18.59
C ASN A 486 -10.59 8.45 -19.43
N LYS A 487 -10.34 9.63 -18.82
CA LYS A 487 -9.68 10.74 -19.50
C LYS A 487 -8.26 10.36 -19.95
N PHE A 488 -7.52 9.64 -19.12
CA PHE A 488 -6.18 9.15 -19.43
C PHE A 488 -6.15 8.17 -20.62
N ARG A 489 -7.03 7.17 -20.63
CA ARG A 489 -7.15 6.23 -21.76
C ARG A 489 -7.52 6.93 -23.08
N ARG A 490 -8.37 7.96 -23.02
CA ARG A 490 -8.70 8.78 -24.19
C ARG A 490 -7.47 9.52 -24.70
N TYR A 491 -6.73 10.15 -23.80
CA TYR A 491 -5.45 10.79 -24.12
C TYR A 491 -4.45 9.81 -24.76
N GLU A 492 -4.31 8.60 -24.22
CA GLU A 492 -3.43 7.57 -24.80
C GLU A 492 -3.86 7.17 -26.21
N LYS A 493 -5.16 7.04 -26.45
CA LYS A 493 -5.71 6.74 -27.77
C LYS A 493 -5.42 7.86 -28.76
N GLU A 494 -5.53 9.12 -28.33
CA GLU A 494 -5.19 10.28 -29.15
C GLU A 494 -3.68 10.33 -29.46
N CYS A 495 -2.83 10.04 -28.48
CA CYS A 495 -1.39 9.89 -28.70
C CYS A 495 -1.06 8.78 -29.71
N LEU A 496 -1.71 7.61 -29.59
CA LEU A 496 -1.53 6.50 -30.53
C LEU A 496 -1.96 6.89 -31.96
N ASN A 497 -3.07 7.60 -32.11
CA ASN A 497 -3.54 8.06 -33.42
C ASN A 497 -2.57 9.08 -34.04
N ALA A 498 -2.07 10.02 -33.24
CA ALA A 498 -1.08 10.99 -33.68
C ALA A 498 0.23 10.29 -34.09
N ALA A 499 0.70 9.37 -33.26
CA ALA A 499 1.93 8.63 -33.53
C ALA A 499 1.81 7.72 -34.77
N ARG A 500 0.65 7.11 -35.00
CA ARG A 500 0.38 6.34 -36.22
C ARG A 500 0.48 7.23 -37.47
N THR A 501 -0.06 8.44 -37.39
CA THR A 501 0.01 9.41 -38.49
C THR A 501 1.46 9.81 -38.78
N GLU A 502 2.26 10.07 -37.74
CA GLU A 502 3.70 10.36 -37.88
C GLU A 502 4.48 9.17 -38.43
N PHE A 503 4.14 7.95 -37.99
CA PHE A 503 4.80 6.73 -38.45
C PHE A 503 4.50 6.43 -39.93
N GLU A 504 3.25 6.59 -40.35
CA GLU A 504 2.87 6.46 -41.76
C GLU A 504 3.64 7.48 -42.63
N ALA A 505 3.87 8.69 -42.11
CA ALA A 505 4.73 9.69 -42.76
C ALA A 505 6.21 9.32 -42.79
N TYR A 506 6.69 8.62 -41.76
CA TYR A 506 8.08 8.14 -41.69
C TYR A 506 8.35 6.99 -42.67
N ILE A 507 7.42 6.03 -42.80
CA ILE A 507 7.57 4.89 -43.72
C ILE A 507 7.35 5.30 -45.19
N GLN A 508 6.42 6.21 -45.47
CA GLN A 508 6.04 6.59 -46.84
C GLN A 508 6.23 8.09 -47.10
N PRO A 509 7.47 8.61 -47.08
CA PRO A 509 7.74 10.05 -47.18
C PRO A 509 7.19 10.69 -48.46
N GLU A 510 7.13 9.94 -49.57
CA GLU A 510 6.63 10.43 -50.86
C GLU A 510 5.09 10.60 -50.92
N LYS A 511 4.32 9.86 -50.11
CA LYS A 511 2.85 9.94 -50.09
C LYS A 511 2.31 11.09 -49.22
N VAL A 512 3.06 11.54 -48.23
CA VAL A 512 2.57 12.48 -47.21
C VAL A 512 2.80 13.96 -47.57
N MET A 513 3.73 14.28 -48.48
CA MET A 513 3.94 15.67 -48.92
C MET A 513 2.70 16.33 -49.56
N ARG A 514 1.69 15.57 -50.00
CA ARG A 514 0.44 16.13 -50.56
C ARG A 514 -0.62 16.52 -49.51
N ASN A 515 -0.52 16.08 -48.24
CA ASN A 515 -1.58 16.25 -47.24
C ASN A 515 -1.20 17.13 -46.02
N ARG A 516 0.05 17.60 -45.89
CA ARG A 516 0.55 18.25 -44.65
C ARG A 516 -0.03 19.63 -44.31
N SER A 517 -0.59 20.40 -45.26
CA SER A 517 -0.97 21.79 -44.97
C SER A 517 -2.29 21.99 -44.20
N ARG A 518 -3.08 20.94 -43.94
CA ARG A 518 -4.40 21.05 -43.27
C ARG A 518 -4.53 20.36 -41.91
N GLN A 519 -3.58 19.50 -41.51
CA GLN A 519 -3.74 18.64 -40.32
C GLN A 519 -2.91 19.08 -39.10
N GLU A 520 -1.76 19.74 -39.29
CA GLU A 520 -0.89 20.14 -38.17
C GLU A 520 -1.53 21.21 -37.26
N THR A 521 -2.40 22.08 -37.79
CA THR A 521 -3.15 23.08 -37.01
C THR A 521 -4.35 22.51 -36.24
N GLY A 522 -4.86 21.34 -36.63
CA GLY A 522 -6.00 20.71 -35.94
C GLY A 522 -5.62 19.90 -34.69
N LEU A 523 -4.42 19.31 -34.68
CA LEU A 523 -3.93 18.48 -33.57
C LEU A 523 -3.63 19.32 -32.32
N ILE A 524 -2.95 20.45 -32.49
CA ILE A 524 -2.61 21.38 -31.41
C ILE A 524 -3.89 22.03 -30.85
N ALA A 525 -4.82 22.44 -31.72
CA ALA A 525 -6.08 23.05 -31.28
C ALA A 525 -7.02 22.06 -30.56
N GLY A 526 -6.99 20.77 -30.90
CA GLY A 526 -7.79 19.74 -30.24
C GLY A 526 -7.29 19.40 -28.84
N ILE A 527 -5.97 19.30 -28.66
CA ILE A 527 -5.34 18.97 -27.37
C ILE A 527 -5.37 20.19 -26.43
N SER A 528 -5.08 21.42 -26.90
CA SER A 528 -5.15 22.61 -26.05
C SER A 528 -6.58 23.00 -25.65
N ARG A 529 -7.62 22.67 -26.44
CA ARG A 529 -9.02 22.82 -25.98
C ARG A 529 -9.36 21.90 -24.81
N TYR A 530 -8.75 20.72 -24.74
CA TYR A 530 -9.01 19.74 -23.70
C TYR A 530 -8.35 20.08 -22.35
N PHE A 531 -7.28 20.88 -22.34
CA PHE A 531 -6.66 21.39 -21.11
C PHE A 531 -7.36 22.64 -20.55
N ASN A 532 -8.22 23.29 -21.34
CA ASN A 532 -8.99 24.47 -20.94
C ASN A 532 -10.43 24.15 -20.49
N GLU A 533 -10.89 22.89 -20.59
CA GLU A 533 -12.19 22.37 -20.12
C GLU A 533 -12.01 21.34 -18.99
#